data_AF-A0A1F6U5H8-F1
#
_entry.id   AF-A0A1F6U5H8-F1
#
_cell.length_a   1.000
_cell.length_b   1.000
_cell.length_c   1.000
_cell.angle_alpha   90.00
_cell.angle_beta   90.00
_cell.angle_gamma   90.00
#
_symmetry.space_group_name_H-M   'P 1'
#
loop_
_entity.id
_entity.type
_entity.pdbx_description
1 polymer ?
#
loop_
_entity_poly.entity_id
_entity_poly.type
_entity_poly.pdbx_seq_one_letter_code
_entity_poly.pdbx_strand_id
1 'polypeptide(L)'
;MQEVTRDIPLRSEGELRLHAAIRAVLSPGIWFVLAAQIVLVFSMQWRVPADAAPLASALVIFLTATALLLFFYLQAGAFHALTLGREALSVGEIIRAGNTVFASFVWLTLKAGLLFALVINILVLMALLLTGSDLKSLTQALSAFFGPATGALAFVFVYWLPFVFVQREFRLLPSLKASLQIAWTRISHSAFLALLVLAPALATGFIPAESPVLIDALASVVTGFMGWIAYIYCTDILRQNRDVARDEASA
;
A
#
# COMPACT_ATOMS: atom_id res chain seq x y z
N MET A 1 -41.63 25.06 -7.63
CA MET A 1 -40.38 24.35 -7.99
C MET A 1 -40.08 23.39 -6.87
N GLN A 2 -40.39 22.11 -7.05
CA GLN A 2 -39.99 21.07 -6.10
C GLN A 2 -38.49 20.85 -6.29
N GLU A 3 -37.71 21.10 -5.25
CA GLU A 3 -36.35 20.58 -5.15
C GLU A 3 -36.44 19.06 -5.23
N VAL A 4 -35.99 18.52 -6.37
CA VAL A 4 -35.68 17.10 -6.47
C VAL A 4 -34.41 16.94 -5.65
N THR A 5 -34.56 16.72 -4.35
CA THR A 5 -33.52 16.17 -3.50
C THR A 5 -33.11 14.87 -4.18
N ARG A 6 -31.98 14.89 -4.89
CA ARG A 6 -31.35 13.66 -5.36
C ARG A 6 -30.90 12.94 -4.10
N ASP A 7 -31.76 12.09 -3.58
CA ASP A 7 -31.37 11.03 -2.66
C ASP A 7 -30.37 10.17 -3.43
N ILE A 8 -29.08 10.48 -3.29
CA ILE A 8 -28.03 9.57 -3.71
C ILE A 8 -28.15 8.41 -2.72
N PRO A 9 -28.65 7.22 -3.12
CA PRO A 9 -28.84 6.14 -2.18
C PRO A 9 -27.48 5.83 -1.56
N LEU A 10 -27.40 5.91 -0.23
CA LEU A 10 -26.24 5.41 0.48
C LEU A 10 -26.14 3.92 0.15
N ARG A 11 -25.12 3.54 -0.62
CA ARG A 11 -24.87 2.13 -0.97
C ARG A 11 -24.76 1.32 0.30
N SER A 12 -25.37 0.14 0.29
CA SER A 12 -25.24 -0.80 1.41
C SER A 12 -23.78 -1.28 1.52
N GLU A 13 -23.38 -1.72 2.70
CA GLU A 13 -22.00 -2.16 2.93
C GLU A 13 -21.61 -3.35 2.03
N GLY A 14 -22.56 -4.26 1.78
CA GLY A 14 -22.38 -5.39 0.86
C GLY A 14 -22.16 -4.94 -0.59
N GLU A 15 -22.90 -3.93 -1.05
CA GLU A 15 -22.72 -3.34 -2.38
C GLU A 15 -21.36 -2.66 -2.53
N LEU A 16 -20.88 -1.95 -1.49
CA LEU A 16 -19.56 -1.32 -1.51
C LEU A 16 -18.43 -2.36 -1.60
N ARG A 17 -18.53 -3.47 -0.85
CA ARG A 17 -17.55 -4.57 -0.90
C ARG A 17 -17.56 -5.25 -2.27
N LEU A 18 -18.74 -5.57 -2.79
CA LEU A 18 -18.90 -6.21 -4.10
C LEU A 18 -18.41 -5.29 -5.24
N HIS A 19 -18.76 -4.01 -5.19
CA HIS A 19 -18.32 -3.03 -6.16
C HIS A 19 -16.79 -2.89 -6.16
N ALA A 20 -16.16 -2.82 -5.00
CA ALA A 20 -14.69 -2.76 -4.89
C ALA A 20 -14.02 -4.00 -5.49
N ALA A 21 -14.55 -5.19 -5.21
CA ALA A 21 -14.05 -6.44 -5.78
C ALA A 21 -14.20 -6.48 -7.31
N ILE A 22 -15.40 -6.21 -7.83
CA ILE A 22 -15.66 -6.20 -9.28
C ILE A 22 -14.78 -5.16 -9.98
N ARG A 23 -14.68 -3.96 -9.42
CA ARG A 23 -13.84 -2.89 -9.97
C ARG A 23 -12.36 -3.29 -9.98
N ALA A 24 -11.87 -3.95 -8.93
CA ALA A 24 -10.50 -4.46 -8.90
C ALA A 24 -10.25 -5.50 -10.01
N VAL A 25 -11.16 -6.48 -10.15
CA VAL A 25 -11.07 -7.55 -11.17
C VAL A 25 -11.11 -6.96 -12.58
N LEU A 26 -12.01 -6.02 -12.85
CA LEU A 26 -12.25 -5.51 -14.19
C LEU A 26 -11.26 -4.41 -14.62
N SER A 27 -10.38 -3.94 -13.74
CA SER A 27 -9.44 -2.85 -14.02
C SER A 27 -8.15 -3.34 -14.68
N PRO A 28 -7.94 -3.11 -15.99
CA PRO A 28 -6.70 -3.55 -16.66
C PRO A 28 -5.45 -2.88 -16.07
N GLY A 29 -5.60 -1.66 -15.55
CA GLY A 29 -4.53 -0.93 -14.89
C GLY A 29 -4.03 -1.63 -13.62
N ILE A 30 -4.92 -2.23 -12.82
CA ILE A 30 -4.52 -2.96 -11.61
C ILE A 30 -3.72 -4.21 -11.97
N TRP A 31 -4.18 -4.97 -12.98
CA TRP A 31 -3.45 -6.11 -13.50
C TRP A 31 -2.08 -5.73 -14.06
N PHE A 32 -1.97 -4.58 -14.72
CA PHE A 32 -0.69 -4.07 -15.18
C PHE A 32 0.27 -3.75 -14.02
N VAL A 33 -0.21 -3.13 -12.94
CA VAL A 33 0.60 -2.88 -11.74
C VAL A 33 1.02 -4.19 -11.07
N LEU A 34 0.12 -5.17 -10.96
CA LEU A 34 0.46 -6.50 -10.43
C LEU A 34 1.48 -7.23 -11.33
N ALA A 35 1.37 -7.15 -12.65
CA ALA A 35 2.36 -7.70 -13.56
C ALA A 35 3.73 -7.03 -13.38
N ALA A 36 3.76 -5.70 -13.24
CA ALA A 36 4.99 -4.96 -12.94
C ALA A 36 5.59 -5.36 -11.59
N GLN A 37 4.77 -5.60 -10.57
CA GLN A 37 5.21 -6.13 -9.27
C GLN A 37 5.87 -7.51 -9.42
N ILE A 38 5.30 -8.39 -10.23
CA ILE A 38 5.87 -9.73 -10.48
C ILE A 38 7.20 -9.63 -11.20
N VAL A 39 7.28 -8.81 -12.26
CA VAL A 39 8.56 -8.54 -12.95
C VAL A 39 9.61 -8.02 -11.96
N LEU A 40 9.20 -7.13 -11.05
CA LEU A 40 10.10 -6.59 -10.03
C LEU A 40 10.59 -7.68 -9.06
N VAL A 41 9.71 -8.56 -8.56
CA VAL A 41 10.07 -9.69 -7.69
C VAL A 41 11.10 -10.59 -8.36
N PHE A 42 10.89 -10.95 -9.64
CA PHE A 42 11.85 -11.75 -10.40
C PHE A 42 13.16 -10.98 -10.66
N SER A 43 13.10 -9.68 -10.92
CA SER A 43 14.31 -8.88 -11.14
C SER A 43 15.18 -8.78 -9.89
N MET A 44 14.59 -8.76 -8.68
CA MET A 44 15.32 -8.74 -7.42
C MET A 44 16.01 -10.07 -7.09
N GLN A 45 15.57 -11.17 -7.68
CA GLN A 45 16.23 -12.47 -7.57
C GLN A 45 17.50 -12.54 -8.42
N TRP A 46 17.69 -11.61 -9.36
CA TRP A 46 18.88 -11.56 -10.19
C TRP A 46 20.09 -11.14 -9.37
N ARG A 47 20.95 -12.11 -9.03
CA ARG A 47 22.20 -11.85 -8.30
C ARG A 47 23.34 -11.63 -9.28
N VAL A 48 24.07 -10.54 -9.08
CA VAL A 48 25.35 -10.31 -9.77
C VAL A 48 26.40 -11.23 -9.13
N PRO A 49 27.14 -12.02 -9.92
CA PRO A 49 28.25 -12.83 -9.40
C PRO A 49 29.26 -11.96 -8.63
N ALA A 50 29.84 -12.50 -7.55
CA ALA A 50 30.74 -11.75 -6.68
C ALA A 50 32.05 -11.31 -7.37
N ASP A 51 32.40 -11.97 -8.48
CA ASP A 51 33.54 -11.72 -9.36
C ASP A 51 33.20 -10.78 -10.54
N ALA A 52 31.98 -10.26 -10.61
CA ALA A 52 31.57 -9.40 -11.71
C ALA A 52 32.36 -8.07 -11.71
N ALA A 53 32.63 -7.57 -12.92
CA ALA A 53 33.27 -6.27 -13.10
C ALA A 53 32.46 -5.14 -12.41
N PRO A 54 33.11 -4.12 -11.83
CA PRO A 54 32.44 -3.03 -11.12
C PRO A 54 31.33 -2.34 -11.94
N LEU A 55 31.53 -2.23 -13.26
CA LEU A 55 30.56 -1.67 -14.20
C LEU A 55 29.27 -2.50 -14.29
N ALA A 56 29.37 -3.84 -14.26
CA ALA A 56 28.22 -4.73 -14.32
C ALA A 56 27.37 -4.61 -13.04
N SER A 57 28.03 -4.55 -11.88
CA SER A 57 27.36 -4.32 -10.59
C SER A 57 26.66 -2.96 -10.54
N ALA A 58 27.32 -1.90 -11.01
CA ALA A 58 26.73 -0.56 -11.09
C ALA A 58 25.51 -0.53 -12.03
N LEU A 59 25.58 -1.20 -13.18
CA LEU A 59 24.48 -1.29 -14.13
C LEU A 59 23.26 -2.00 -13.51
N VAL A 60 23.45 -3.11 -12.81
CA VAL A 60 22.33 -3.81 -12.16
C VAL A 60 21.69 -2.95 -11.08
N ILE A 61 22.49 -2.29 -10.23
CA ILE A 61 21.94 -1.37 -9.21
C ILE A 61 21.13 -0.25 -9.89
N PHE A 62 21.65 0.34 -10.96
CA PHE A 62 20.96 1.39 -11.71
C PHE A 62 19.64 0.88 -12.31
N LEU A 63 19.63 -0.29 -12.93
CA LEU A 63 18.44 -0.89 -13.50
C LEU A 63 17.38 -1.23 -12.44
N THR A 64 17.80 -1.81 -11.30
CA THR A 64 16.89 -2.10 -10.18
C THR A 64 16.32 -0.82 -9.58
N ALA A 65 17.14 0.22 -9.39
CA ALA A 65 16.67 1.52 -8.91
C ALA A 65 15.66 2.16 -9.89
N THR A 66 15.94 2.08 -11.19
CA THR A 66 15.02 2.56 -12.24
C THR A 66 13.71 1.79 -12.23
N ALA A 67 13.75 0.46 -12.13
CA ALA A 67 12.56 -0.38 -12.06
C ALA A 67 11.72 -0.08 -10.81
N LEU A 68 12.37 0.13 -9.66
CA LEU A 68 11.71 0.56 -8.42
C LEU A 68 11.03 1.91 -8.60
N LEU A 69 11.74 2.92 -9.11
CA LEU A 69 11.17 4.26 -9.34
C LEU A 69 9.96 4.21 -10.28
N LEU A 70 10.06 3.44 -11.36
CA LEU A 70 8.95 3.23 -12.29
C LEU A 70 7.76 2.55 -11.59
N PHE A 71 8.02 1.56 -10.75
CA PHE A 71 6.97 0.90 -9.98
C PHE A 71 6.30 1.85 -8.97
N PHE A 72 7.08 2.68 -8.27
CA PHE A 72 6.55 3.73 -7.39
C PHE A 72 5.69 4.74 -8.16
N TYR A 73 6.09 5.10 -9.38
CA TYR A 73 5.32 5.97 -10.26
C TYR A 73 3.97 5.34 -10.64
N LEU A 74 3.97 4.06 -11.05
CA LEU A 74 2.76 3.33 -11.38
C LEU A 74 1.81 3.19 -10.17
N GLN A 75 2.35 2.92 -8.98
CA GLN A 75 1.54 2.89 -7.76
C GLN A 75 0.93 4.24 -7.44
N ALA A 76 1.71 5.32 -7.47
CA ALA A 76 1.21 6.68 -7.21
C ALA A 76 0.08 7.05 -8.17
N GLY A 77 0.28 6.75 -9.46
CA GLY A 77 -0.71 6.97 -10.50
C GLY A 77 -1.98 6.15 -10.29
N ALA A 78 -1.86 4.87 -9.94
CA ALA A 78 -3.01 4.01 -9.68
C ALA A 78 -3.80 4.47 -8.45
N PHE A 79 -3.11 4.75 -7.34
CA PHE A 79 -3.73 5.29 -6.13
C PHE A 79 -4.48 6.59 -6.43
N HIS A 80 -3.85 7.52 -7.14
CA HIS A 80 -4.48 8.80 -7.47
C HIS A 80 -5.64 8.65 -8.46
N ALA A 81 -5.47 7.91 -9.56
CA ALA A 81 -6.52 7.72 -10.55
C ALA A 81 -7.75 7.03 -9.94
N LEU A 82 -7.54 6.05 -9.05
CA LEU A 82 -8.62 5.43 -8.29
C LEU A 82 -9.38 6.45 -7.46
N THR A 83 -8.72 7.51 -6.93
CA THR A 83 -9.37 8.62 -6.22
C THR A 83 -10.15 9.61 -7.10
N LEU A 84 -10.03 9.54 -8.43
CA LEU A 84 -10.70 10.46 -9.36
C LEU A 84 -11.94 9.82 -10.01
N GLY A 85 -11.85 8.56 -10.45
CA GLY A 85 -12.95 7.86 -11.13
C GLY A 85 -13.77 6.94 -10.22
N ARG A 86 -14.98 6.58 -10.65
CA ARG A 86 -15.80 5.49 -10.09
C ARG A 86 -15.77 4.21 -10.95
N GLU A 87 -15.13 4.27 -12.11
CA GLU A 87 -15.08 3.19 -13.11
C GLU A 87 -13.77 2.38 -13.04
N ALA A 88 -13.70 1.33 -13.87
CA ALA A 88 -12.53 0.49 -14.01
C ALA A 88 -11.32 1.31 -14.50
N LEU A 89 -10.16 1.04 -13.91
CA LEU A 89 -8.94 1.82 -14.11
C LEU A 89 -8.18 1.34 -15.35
N SER A 90 -7.92 2.23 -16.29
CA SER A 90 -7.07 1.97 -17.46
C SER A 90 -5.59 2.30 -17.20
N VAL A 91 -4.68 1.71 -18.00
CA VAL A 91 -3.23 1.96 -17.89
C VAL A 91 -2.89 3.43 -18.22
N GLY A 92 -3.58 4.02 -19.20
CA GLY A 92 -3.35 5.42 -19.59
C GLY A 92 -3.70 6.41 -18.48
N GLU A 93 -4.75 6.14 -17.71
CA GLU A 93 -5.14 6.95 -16.56
C GLU A 93 -4.10 6.88 -15.43
N ILE A 94 -3.53 5.70 -15.17
CA ILE A 94 -2.45 5.52 -14.19
C ILE A 94 -1.28 6.43 -14.55
N ILE A 95 -0.78 6.34 -15.77
CA ILE A 95 0.39 7.11 -16.23
C ILE A 95 0.08 8.61 -16.12
N ARG A 96 -1.07 9.06 -16.63
CA ARG A 96 -1.42 10.48 -16.62
C ARG A 96 -1.59 11.03 -15.20
N ALA A 97 -2.20 10.26 -14.30
CA ALA A 97 -2.40 10.64 -12.92
C ALA A 97 -1.10 10.63 -12.11
N GLY A 98 -0.14 9.78 -12.45
CA GLY A 98 1.15 9.67 -11.75
C GLY A 98 1.93 10.99 -11.77
N ASN A 99 1.95 11.69 -12.91
CA ASN A 99 2.73 12.92 -13.08
C ASN A 99 2.42 14.02 -12.05
N THR A 100 1.18 14.13 -11.59
CA THR A 100 0.76 15.21 -10.69
C THR A 100 1.12 14.94 -9.23
N VAL A 101 1.21 13.67 -8.82
CA VAL A 101 1.36 13.25 -7.42
C VAL A 101 2.68 12.56 -7.14
N PHE A 102 3.43 12.14 -8.15
CA PHE A 102 4.62 11.30 -7.98
C PHE A 102 5.66 11.90 -7.05
N ALA A 103 6.07 13.16 -7.26
CA ALA A 103 7.08 13.80 -6.42
C ALA A 103 6.64 13.88 -4.95
N SER A 104 5.40 14.28 -4.71
CA SER A 104 4.81 14.35 -3.36
C SER A 104 4.70 12.97 -2.71
N PHE A 105 4.34 11.94 -3.49
CA PHE A 105 4.27 10.57 -3.02
C PHE A 105 5.65 10.00 -2.67
N VAL A 106 6.65 10.18 -3.54
CA VAL A 106 8.03 9.75 -3.27
C VAL A 106 8.57 10.44 -2.02
N TRP A 107 8.34 11.75 -1.88
CA TRP A 107 8.76 12.50 -0.70
C TRP A 107 8.07 12.02 0.58
N LEU A 108 6.77 11.72 0.51
CA LEU A 108 6.01 11.17 1.63
C LEU A 108 6.53 9.78 2.02
N THR A 109 6.74 8.90 1.05
CA THR A 109 7.28 7.55 1.27
C THR A 109 8.68 7.61 1.85
N LEU A 110 9.54 8.52 1.38
CA LEU A 110 10.88 8.72 1.94
C LEU A 110 10.80 9.14 3.41
N LYS A 111 9.92 10.10 3.75
CA LYS A 111 9.68 10.51 5.14
C LYS A 111 9.16 9.36 5.99
N ALA A 112 8.26 8.55 5.46
CA ALA A 112 7.71 7.38 6.16
C ALA A 112 8.77 6.32 6.38
N GLY A 113 9.59 6.03 5.38
CA GLY A 113 10.73 5.12 5.48
C GLY A 113 11.76 5.59 6.50
N LEU A 114 12.10 6.89 6.51
CA LEU A 114 13.01 7.48 7.50
C LEU A 114 12.43 7.40 8.92
N LEU A 115 11.15 7.72 9.09
CA LEU A 115 10.48 7.60 10.39
C LEU A 115 10.45 6.14 10.86
N PHE A 116 10.11 5.21 9.97
CA PHE A 116 10.10 3.79 10.28
C PHE A 116 11.49 3.29 10.66
N ALA A 117 12.52 3.63 9.89
CA ALA A 117 13.90 3.29 10.19
C ALA A 117 14.32 3.86 11.56
N LEU A 118 13.95 5.10 11.88
CA LEU A 118 14.23 5.71 13.17
C LEU A 118 13.55 4.95 14.31
N VAL A 119 12.25 4.62 14.19
CA VAL A 119 11.51 3.85 15.19
C VAL A 119 12.14 2.49 15.43
N ILE A 120 12.47 1.76 14.36
CA ILE A 120 13.14 0.46 14.46
C ILE A 120 14.50 0.60 15.14
N ASN A 121 15.32 1.59 14.76
CA ASN A 121 16.62 1.83 15.40
C ASN A 121 16.49 2.14 16.90
N ILE A 122 15.49 2.93 17.30
CA ILE A 122 15.22 3.21 18.71
C ILE A 122 14.83 1.91 19.44
N LEU A 123 13.95 1.08 18.86
CA LEU A 123 13.55 -0.20 19.45
C LEU A 123 14.74 -1.17 19.58
N VAL A 124 15.58 -1.24 18.55
CA VAL A 124 16.82 -2.04 18.56
C VAL A 124 17.75 -1.55 19.66
N LEU A 125 17.99 -0.25 19.76
CA LEU A 125 18.85 0.34 20.80
C LEU A 125 18.30 0.06 22.21
N MET A 126 17.00 0.24 22.42
CA MET A 126 16.35 -0.07 23.69
C MET A 126 16.48 -1.56 24.03
N ALA A 127 16.29 -2.45 23.06
CA ALA A 127 16.46 -3.88 23.28
C ALA A 127 17.90 -4.24 23.65
N LEU A 128 18.91 -3.65 22.97
CA LEU A 128 20.32 -3.84 23.31
C LEU A 128 20.63 -3.38 24.74
N LEU A 129 20.12 -2.20 25.13
CA LEU A 129 20.32 -1.64 26.46
C LEU A 129 19.65 -2.48 27.56
N LEU A 130 18.46 -3.04 27.30
CA LEU A 130 17.69 -3.81 28.28
C LEU A 130 18.13 -5.27 28.41
N THR A 131 18.59 -5.89 27.31
CA THR A 131 18.96 -7.32 27.28
C THR A 131 20.46 -7.56 27.42
N GLY A 132 21.29 -6.53 27.26
CA GLY A 132 22.76 -6.65 27.23
C GLY A 132 23.27 -7.60 26.14
N SER A 133 22.42 -7.93 25.16
CA SER A 133 22.70 -8.94 24.14
C SER A 133 23.57 -8.39 23.01
N ASP A 134 24.37 -9.25 22.40
CA ASP A 134 25.11 -8.89 21.18
C ASP A 134 24.15 -8.60 20.00
N LEU A 135 24.54 -7.65 19.16
CA LEU A 135 23.79 -7.22 17.97
C LEU A 135 23.38 -8.41 17.09
N LYS A 136 24.25 -9.41 16.95
CA LYS A 136 24.04 -10.61 16.15
C LYS A 136 22.85 -11.44 16.65
N SER A 137 22.79 -11.68 17.96
CA SER A 137 21.72 -12.41 18.64
C SER A 137 20.39 -11.67 18.50
N LEU A 138 20.42 -10.34 18.63
CA LEU A 138 19.24 -9.51 18.48
C LEU A 138 18.73 -9.46 17.03
N THR A 139 19.61 -9.38 16.03
CA THR A 139 19.21 -9.42 14.61
C THR A 139 18.55 -10.74 14.22
N GLN A 140 19.01 -11.85 14.80
CA GLN A 140 18.43 -13.17 14.57
C GLN A 140 17.08 -13.36 15.26
N ALA A 141 16.86 -12.70 16.40
CA ALA A 141 15.53 -12.61 17.02
C ALA A 141 14.59 -11.69 16.22
N LEU A 142 15.10 -10.57 15.71
CA LEU A 142 14.33 -9.58 14.94
C LEU A 142 13.83 -10.13 13.59
N SER A 143 14.53 -11.09 12.97
CA SER A 143 14.06 -11.70 11.73
C SER A 143 12.72 -12.42 11.91
N ALA A 144 12.44 -12.96 13.10
CA ALA A 144 11.14 -13.56 13.42
C ALA A 144 10.01 -12.51 13.54
N PHE A 145 10.36 -11.27 13.89
CA PHE A 145 9.41 -10.15 13.98
C PHE A 145 9.22 -9.40 12.66
N PHE A 146 10.05 -9.69 11.65
CA PHE A 146 10.01 -8.96 10.39
C PHE A 146 8.69 -9.17 9.64
N GLY A 147 8.17 -10.40 9.58
CA GLY A 147 6.87 -10.72 8.98
C GLY A 147 5.69 -10.03 9.68
N PRO A 148 5.55 -10.15 11.02
CA PRO A 148 4.55 -9.39 11.76
C PRO A 148 4.68 -7.87 11.59
N ALA A 149 5.91 -7.33 11.58
CA ALA A 149 6.15 -5.90 11.40
C ALA A 149 5.74 -5.41 10.00
N THR A 150 6.04 -6.16 8.94
CA THR A 150 5.60 -5.83 7.57
C THR A 150 4.08 -5.94 7.43
N GLY A 151 3.44 -6.94 8.07
CA GLY A 151 1.98 -7.06 8.13
C GLY A 151 1.31 -5.88 8.86
N ALA A 152 1.85 -5.46 9.99
CA ALA A 152 1.38 -4.27 10.71
C ALA A 152 1.56 -2.99 9.88
N LEU A 153 2.67 -2.87 9.15
CA LEU A 153 2.91 -1.77 8.23
C LEU A 153 1.86 -1.73 7.11
N ALA A 154 1.59 -2.88 6.49
CA ALA A 154 0.59 -3.02 5.43
C ALA A 154 -0.78 -2.57 5.92
N PHE A 155 -1.17 -2.92 7.15
CA PHE A 155 -2.42 -2.46 7.75
C PHE A 155 -2.51 -0.94 7.87
N VAL A 156 -1.45 -0.30 8.36
CA VAL A 156 -1.40 1.17 8.44
C VAL A 156 -1.56 1.77 7.05
N PHE A 157 -0.88 1.22 6.04
CA PHE A 157 -0.96 1.69 4.66
C PHE A 157 -2.35 1.56 4.03
N VAL A 158 -3.10 0.51 4.36
CA VAL A 158 -4.46 0.26 3.83
C VAL A 158 -5.43 1.41 4.12
N TYR A 159 -5.29 2.06 5.28
CA TYR A 159 -6.13 3.22 5.62
C TYR A 159 -5.44 4.54 5.33
N TRP A 160 -4.14 4.62 5.55
CA TRP A 160 -3.39 5.86 5.44
C TRP A 160 -3.29 6.35 3.99
N LEU A 161 -2.98 5.47 3.03
CA LEU A 161 -2.83 5.89 1.63
C LEU A 161 -4.14 6.39 1.01
N PRO A 162 -5.29 5.68 1.09
CA PRO A 162 -6.56 6.23 0.61
C PRO A 162 -6.86 7.61 1.17
N PHE A 163 -6.60 7.82 2.47
CA PHE A 163 -6.81 9.12 3.10
C PHE A 163 -5.92 10.21 2.50
N VAL A 164 -4.61 9.95 2.38
CA VAL A 164 -3.63 10.88 1.77
C VAL A 164 -4.07 11.28 0.36
N PHE A 165 -4.46 10.33 -0.48
CA PHE A 165 -4.81 10.62 -1.87
C PHE A 165 -6.20 11.26 -2.03
N VAL A 166 -7.20 10.86 -1.23
CA VAL A 166 -8.55 11.45 -1.27
C VAL A 166 -8.55 12.89 -0.76
N GLN A 167 -7.83 13.16 0.33
CA GLN A 167 -7.73 14.50 0.91
C GLN A 167 -6.62 15.35 0.27
N ARG A 168 -5.72 14.73 -0.53
CA ARG A 168 -4.52 15.33 -1.11
C ARG A 168 -3.55 15.92 -0.06
N GLU A 169 -3.50 15.27 1.10
CA GLU A 169 -2.69 15.72 2.24
C GLU A 169 -1.41 14.89 2.36
N PHE A 170 -0.32 15.37 1.75
CA PHE A 170 0.98 14.70 1.74
C PHE A 170 1.88 15.08 2.93
N ARG A 171 1.33 15.67 4.00
CA ARG A 171 2.05 15.87 5.27
C ARG A 171 1.94 14.62 6.13
N LEU A 172 3.08 14.04 6.52
CA LEU A 172 3.14 12.73 7.18
C LEU A 172 2.38 12.66 8.52
N LEU A 173 2.74 13.49 9.49
CA LEU A 173 2.15 13.40 10.85
C LEU A 173 0.65 13.75 10.87
N PRO A 174 0.18 14.83 10.22
CA PRO A 174 -1.24 15.17 10.21
C PRO A 174 -2.09 14.10 9.53
N SER A 175 -1.65 13.60 8.35
CA SER A 175 -2.39 12.57 7.62
C SER A 175 -2.44 11.25 8.38
N LEU A 176 -1.33 10.83 8.99
CA LEU A 176 -1.26 9.61 9.78
C LEU A 176 -2.14 9.68 11.04
N LYS A 177 -2.09 10.82 11.76
CA LYS A 177 -2.94 11.03 12.94
C LYS A 177 -4.42 10.97 12.57
N ALA A 178 -4.81 11.66 11.50
CA ALA A 178 -6.20 11.67 11.03
C ALA A 178 -6.67 10.29 10.57
N SER A 179 -5.83 9.56 9.81
CA SER A 179 -6.18 8.20 9.36
C SER A 179 -6.31 7.23 10.53
N LEU A 180 -5.43 7.31 11.54
CA LEU A 180 -5.52 6.49 12.74
C LEU A 180 -6.77 6.81 13.55
N GLN A 181 -7.14 8.09 13.69
CA GLN A 181 -8.36 8.49 14.38
C GLN A 181 -9.62 7.95 13.67
N ILE A 182 -9.65 7.99 12.34
CA ILE A 182 -10.75 7.43 11.54
C ILE A 182 -10.79 5.90 11.65
N ALA A 183 -9.63 5.23 11.60
CA ALA A 183 -9.55 3.78 11.78
C ALA A 183 -10.04 3.35 13.16
N TRP A 184 -9.75 4.15 14.20
CA TRP A 184 -10.17 3.91 15.58
C TRP A 184 -11.67 4.14 15.81
N THR A 185 -12.30 5.08 15.10
CA THR A 185 -13.76 5.30 15.21
C THR A 185 -14.57 4.29 14.41
N ARG A 186 -13.96 3.57 13.46
CA ARG A 186 -14.63 2.58 12.59
C ARG A 186 -14.04 1.18 12.73
N ILE A 187 -13.88 0.69 13.96
CA ILE A 187 -13.21 -0.60 14.27
C ILE A 187 -13.79 -1.79 13.49
N SER A 188 -15.11 -1.87 13.29
CA SER A 188 -15.74 -2.98 12.54
C SER A 188 -15.31 -3.05 11.07
N HIS A 189 -15.24 -1.90 10.40
CA HIS A 189 -14.76 -1.79 9.02
C HIS A 189 -13.24 -2.00 8.95
N SER A 190 -12.51 -1.44 9.92
CA SER A 190 -11.07 -1.62 10.07
C SER A 190 -10.69 -3.08 10.30
N ALA A 191 -11.50 -3.87 11.00
CA ALA A 191 -11.26 -5.29 11.26
C ALA A 191 -11.48 -6.16 10.00
N PHE A 192 -12.51 -5.88 9.20
CA PHE A 192 -12.70 -6.56 7.92
C PHE A 192 -11.53 -6.30 6.96
N LEU A 193 -11.10 -5.05 6.87
CA LEU A 193 -9.95 -4.65 6.04
C LEU A 193 -8.62 -5.17 6.59
N ALA A 194 -8.46 -5.20 7.92
CA ALA A 194 -7.35 -5.85 8.58
C ALA A 194 -7.29 -7.32 8.17
N LEU A 195 -8.40 -8.05 8.28
CA LEU A 195 -8.42 -9.46 7.94
C LEU A 195 -8.12 -9.71 6.46
N LEU A 196 -8.63 -8.84 5.58
CA LEU A 196 -8.42 -8.95 4.13
C LEU A 196 -6.96 -8.69 3.72
N VAL A 197 -6.18 -7.94 4.51
CA VAL A 197 -4.78 -7.58 4.15
C VAL A 197 -3.74 -8.24 5.06
N LEU A 198 -3.98 -8.34 6.37
CA LEU A 198 -3.11 -9.06 7.30
C LEU A 198 -3.17 -10.57 7.08
N ALA A 199 -4.33 -11.18 6.88
CA ALA A 199 -4.41 -12.64 6.80
C ALA A 199 -3.54 -13.19 5.65
N PRO A 200 -3.62 -12.67 4.40
CA PRO A 200 -2.71 -13.13 3.35
C PRO A 200 -1.25 -12.77 3.64
N ALA A 201 -0.95 -11.58 4.16
CA ALA A 201 0.42 -11.19 4.50
C ALA A 201 1.05 -12.09 5.58
N LEU A 202 0.31 -12.40 6.64
CA LEU A 202 0.73 -13.34 7.68
C LEU A 202 0.85 -14.76 7.12
N ALA A 203 -0.10 -15.20 6.29
CA ALA A 203 -0.04 -16.49 5.61
C ALA A 203 1.23 -16.63 4.76
N THR A 204 1.64 -15.57 4.05
CA THR A 204 2.91 -15.55 3.31
C THR A 204 4.13 -15.66 4.23
N GLY A 205 4.05 -15.19 5.47
CA GLY A 205 5.12 -15.34 6.47
C GLY A 205 5.34 -16.78 6.93
N PHE A 206 4.39 -17.69 6.70
CA PHE A 206 4.54 -19.13 6.96
C PHE A 206 5.08 -19.90 5.77
N ILE A 207 5.27 -19.26 4.60
CA ILE A 207 5.89 -19.88 3.44
C ILE A 207 7.38 -20.07 3.76
N PRO A 208 7.94 -21.29 3.68
CA PRO A 208 9.35 -21.53 3.92
C PRO A 208 10.22 -20.68 2.99
N ALA A 209 11.35 -20.15 3.48
CA ALA A 209 12.27 -19.33 2.69
C ALA A 209 12.88 -20.07 1.47
N GLU A 210 12.83 -21.40 1.46
CA GLU A 210 13.29 -22.27 0.37
C GLU A 210 12.19 -22.58 -0.66
N SER A 211 11.02 -21.96 -0.51
CA SER A 211 9.90 -22.19 -1.43
C SER A 211 10.25 -21.75 -2.85
N PRO A 212 9.72 -22.44 -3.87
CA PRO A 212 9.88 -22.00 -5.26
C PRO A 212 9.38 -20.57 -5.44
N VAL A 213 10.15 -19.75 -6.18
CA VAL A 213 9.84 -18.34 -6.49
C VAL A 213 8.43 -18.15 -7.06
N LEU A 214 7.92 -19.17 -7.77
CA LEU A 214 6.56 -19.16 -8.30
C LEU A 214 5.48 -19.10 -7.20
N ILE A 215 5.69 -19.79 -6.08
CA ILE A 215 4.77 -19.77 -4.94
C ILE A 215 4.76 -18.37 -4.31
N ASP A 216 5.94 -17.77 -4.12
CA ASP A 216 6.06 -16.40 -3.61
C ASP A 216 5.41 -15.39 -4.55
N ALA A 217 5.60 -15.56 -5.86
CA ALA A 217 4.99 -14.73 -6.88
C ALA A 217 3.45 -14.82 -6.84
N LEU A 218 2.88 -16.03 -6.78
CA LEU A 218 1.43 -16.23 -6.66
C LEU A 218 0.88 -15.62 -5.37
N ALA A 219 1.55 -15.86 -4.24
CA ALA A 219 1.17 -15.28 -2.96
C ALA A 219 1.23 -13.74 -2.99
N SER A 220 2.22 -13.18 -3.67
CA SER A 220 2.37 -11.73 -3.89
C SER A 220 1.23 -11.15 -4.75
N VAL A 221 0.79 -11.85 -5.81
CA VAL A 221 -0.36 -11.44 -6.62
C VAL A 221 -1.63 -11.47 -5.80
N VAL A 222 -1.91 -12.55 -5.07
CA VAL A 222 -3.13 -12.68 -4.25
C VAL A 222 -3.16 -11.58 -3.18
N THR A 223 -2.06 -11.41 -2.46
CA THR A 223 -1.95 -10.37 -1.42
C THR A 223 -2.08 -8.97 -2.02
N GLY A 224 -1.42 -8.71 -3.14
CA GLY A 224 -1.51 -7.42 -3.84
C GLY A 224 -2.93 -7.13 -4.33
N PHE A 225 -3.60 -8.13 -4.90
CA PHE A 225 -4.98 -8.01 -5.37
C PHE A 225 -5.96 -7.73 -4.23
N MET A 226 -5.82 -8.43 -3.10
CA MET A 226 -6.59 -8.15 -1.89
C MET A 226 -6.32 -6.73 -1.36
N GLY A 227 -5.07 -6.27 -1.41
CA GLY A 227 -4.70 -4.90 -1.09
C GLY A 227 -5.42 -3.86 -1.97
N TRP A 228 -5.56 -4.11 -3.27
CA TRP A 228 -6.29 -3.22 -4.19
C TRP A 228 -7.79 -3.18 -3.90
N ILE A 229 -8.42 -4.32 -3.59
CA ILE A 229 -9.82 -4.36 -3.16
C ILE A 229 -10.01 -3.51 -1.90
N ALA A 230 -9.15 -3.70 -0.90
CA ALA A 230 -9.18 -2.94 0.34
C ALA A 230 -9.01 -1.44 0.09
N TYR A 231 -8.06 -1.04 -0.77
CA TYR A 231 -7.81 0.35 -1.14
C TYR A 231 -9.04 0.99 -1.81
N ILE A 232 -9.65 0.32 -2.79
CA ILE A 232 -10.84 0.82 -3.50
C ILE A 232 -12.00 0.98 -2.53
N TYR A 233 -12.26 -0.03 -1.70
CA TYR A 233 -13.32 0.01 -0.69
C TYR A 233 -13.13 1.19 0.28
N CYS A 234 -11.93 1.38 0.83
CA CYS A 234 -11.61 2.52 1.68
C CYS A 234 -11.84 3.85 0.96
N THR A 235 -11.39 3.95 -0.29
CA THR A 235 -11.50 5.16 -1.10
C THR A 235 -12.96 5.53 -1.35
N ASP A 236 -13.79 4.55 -1.70
CA ASP A 236 -15.21 4.77 -2.00
C ASP A 236 -15.97 5.22 -0.74
N ILE A 237 -15.68 4.64 0.42
CA ILE A 237 -16.25 5.07 1.71
C ILE A 237 -15.82 6.49 2.06
N LEU A 238 -14.52 6.81 1.94
CA LEU A 238 -14.00 8.13 2.26
C LEU A 238 -14.61 9.22 1.35
N ARG A 239 -14.85 8.90 0.08
CA ARG A 239 -15.58 9.80 -0.83
C ARG A 239 -17.02 9.99 -0.43
N GLN A 240 -17.75 8.91 -0.16
CA GLN A 240 -19.16 8.99 0.21
C GLN A 240 -19.37 9.88 1.45
N ASN A 241 -18.52 9.75 2.47
CA ASN A 241 -18.59 10.62 3.64
C ASN A 241 -18.25 12.09 3.33
N ARG A 242 -17.31 12.34 2.40
CA ARG A 242 -16.94 13.69 1.98
C ARG A 242 -18.06 14.37 1.19
N ASP A 243 -18.72 13.63 0.31
CA ASP A 243 -19.83 14.13 -0.51
C ASP A 243 -21.01 14.51 0.41
N VAL A 244 -21.38 13.64 1.37
CA VAL A 244 -22.42 13.93 2.38
C VAL A 244 -22.12 15.18 3.20
N ALA A 245 -20.90 15.29 3.74
CA ALA A 245 -20.51 16.46 4.55
C ALA A 245 -20.48 17.76 3.74
N ARG A 246 -20.23 17.69 2.43
CA ARG A 246 -20.26 18.85 1.54
C ARG A 246 -21.69 19.31 1.27
N ASP A 247 -22.60 18.37 1.07
CA ASP A 247 -24.01 18.65 0.82
C ASP A 247 -24.65 19.29 2.07
N GLU A 248 -24.36 18.78 3.27
CA GLU A 248 -24.78 19.37 4.55
C GLU A 248 -24.25 20.79 4.78
N ALA A 249 -23.03 21.10 4.34
CA ALA A 249 -22.44 22.43 4.48
C ALA A 249 -22.98 23.44 3.43
N SER A 250 -23.70 22.97 2.42
CA SER A 250 -24.28 23.78 1.35
C SER A 250 -25.79 24.01 1.49
N ALA A 251 -26.42 23.32 2.43
CA ALA A 251 -27.82 23.49 2.84
C ALA A 251 -27.93 24.50 4.00
#